data_AF-A0A1X2EI08-F1
#
_entry.id   AF-A0A1X2EI08-F1
#
_cell.length_a   1.000
_cell.length_b   1.000
_cell.length_c   1.000
_cell.angle_alpha   90.00
_cell.angle_beta   90.00
_cell.angle_gamma   90.00
#
_symmetry.space_group_name_H-M   'P 1'
#
loop_
_entity.id
_entity.type
_entity.pdbx_description
1 polymer ?
#
loop_
_entity_poly.entity_id
_entity_poly.type
_entity_poly.pdbx_seq_one_letter_code
_entity_poly.pdbx_strand_id
1 'polypeptide(L)'
;MSFVNVGPEFVSAAASDLVGIGSTISAARAAAAGPTTALVAAGGDEVSAAVAALFGGHARQYQVLSAQASAFHDRFVQALSAAGSSYGAAEAMNTSLQTVERDVLGAVNAPTEALLGRPLIGHGTDGAAGSGANGGAGGLLFGTGGNGGSGAAGQAGGNGGSAGLIGSGGAGGAGGAGAAGGAGGHGGLLYGNGGAGGNGGAAIAGVNGGSPGQGGSGGSATLFGSGGHGGQGGAGLAGTNGVNPTSSANTATGTTPADIGSPIRPVGSPTTATDGGLGPTGSAGQDGGAGGTGGNIYSTANHPLGGNGGDGGAAGAGGANGGAGGAGGVAYTTLANSTASGGNGGNGANGSGPGGAGGAGGIGGASQIAEGSEGGTAYTGVGGKGGNGAQSNITGGTGGAGGAGGNGGNAGLLIGNGGAGGVGGVGGVGGAGAPGGAGGVGGFGGEAISDSNAYGYPQGLDTVSGGHGGNGGDSLSTGGTGGVGGAGGNGGSAGALLGVGGAGGDAGAGGVGGIGGTGGAGGAGGQGGLSVAPTGIAGGGGDGGPGGAGGDGGTGGVSGAGGTGGRGGLIGAFGQDGIAGAPGAGGAGGNGGAAGAGGAGGLAASGPRYNGSAGHVGTAGASGGPGQPG
;
A
#
# COMPACT_ATOMS: atom_id res chain seq x y z
N MET A 1 -36.20 -13.85 10.29
CA MET A 1 -37.10 -14.99 10.59
C MET A 1 -36.29 -16.26 10.51
N SER A 2 -36.54 -17.26 11.36
CA SER A 2 -35.93 -18.58 11.21
C SER A 2 -36.68 -19.34 10.12
N PHE A 3 -35.99 -19.72 9.05
CA PHE A 3 -36.55 -20.60 8.04
C PHE A 3 -36.40 -22.04 8.52
N VAL A 4 -37.53 -22.68 8.83
CA VAL A 4 -37.57 -24.11 9.15
C VAL A 4 -37.49 -24.87 7.83
N ASN A 5 -36.30 -25.38 7.52
CA ASN A 5 -36.03 -26.12 6.29
C ASN A 5 -36.16 -27.63 6.59
N VAL A 6 -37.02 -28.33 5.87
CA VAL A 6 -37.37 -29.74 6.13
C VAL A 6 -37.26 -30.52 4.83
N GLY A 7 -36.22 -31.33 4.67
CA GLY A 7 -36.09 -32.24 3.54
C GLY A 7 -37.12 -33.38 3.65
N PRO A 8 -38.09 -33.51 2.73
CA PRO A 8 -39.13 -34.54 2.79
C PRO A 8 -38.56 -35.98 2.85
N GLU A 9 -37.39 -36.20 2.24
CA GLU A 9 -36.64 -37.45 2.23
C GLU A 9 -36.19 -37.88 3.65
N PHE A 10 -35.80 -36.93 4.50
CA PHE A 10 -35.39 -37.23 5.89
C PHE A 10 -36.60 -37.54 6.78
N VAL A 11 -37.74 -36.88 6.56
CA VAL A 11 -39.00 -37.15 7.28
C VAL A 11 -39.54 -38.53 6.92
N SER A 12 -39.47 -38.90 5.64
CA SER A 12 -39.84 -40.22 5.13
C SER A 12 -39.00 -41.34 5.77
N ALA A 13 -37.66 -41.17 5.78
CA ALA A 13 -36.74 -42.13 6.39
C ALA A 13 -37.02 -42.30 7.90
N ALA A 14 -37.16 -41.19 8.64
CA ALA A 14 -37.46 -41.23 10.07
C ALA A 14 -38.79 -41.94 10.37
N ALA A 15 -39.85 -41.71 9.57
CA ALA A 15 -41.12 -42.41 9.75
C ALA A 15 -40.96 -43.94 9.56
N SER A 16 -40.17 -44.38 8.57
CA SER A 16 -39.85 -45.81 8.37
C SER A 16 -39.11 -46.42 9.57
N ASP A 17 -38.11 -45.72 10.12
CA ASP A 17 -37.37 -46.19 11.31
C ASP A 17 -38.28 -46.31 12.54
N LEU A 18 -39.21 -45.37 12.74
CA LEU A 18 -40.19 -45.46 13.82
C LEU A 18 -41.19 -46.62 13.64
N VAL A 19 -41.54 -47.05 12.42
CA VAL A 19 -42.29 -48.31 12.21
C VAL A 19 -41.48 -49.49 12.73
N GLY A 20 -40.19 -49.55 12.40
CA GLY A 20 -39.26 -50.57 12.90
C GLY A 20 -39.23 -50.63 14.43
N ILE A 21 -39.03 -49.48 15.08
CA ILE A 21 -39.03 -49.36 16.55
C ILE A 21 -40.39 -49.81 17.14
N GLY A 22 -41.51 -49.35 16.59
CA GLY A 22 -42.85 -49.75 17.05
C GLY A 22 -43.10 -51.26 16.99
N SER A 23 -42.60 -51.92 15.93
CA SER A 23 -42.72 -53.38 15.76
C SER A 23 -41.88 -54.15 16.81
N THR A 24 -40.64 -53.71 17.09
CA THR A 24 -39.77 -54.37 18.08
C THR A 24 -40.30 -54.23 19.50
N ILE A 25 -40.80 -53.05 19.88
CA ILE A 25 -41.42 -52.80 21.19
C ILE A 25 -42.69 -53.66 21.34
N SER A 26 -43.52 -53.77 20.30
CA SER A 26 -44.72 -54.60 20.31
C SER A 26 -44.40 -56.09 20.47
N ALA A 27 -43.38 -56.59 19.79
CA ALA A 27 -42.91 -57.97 19.92
C ALA A 27 -42.37 -58.26 21.34
N ALA A 28 -41.52 -57.38 21.88
CA ALA A 28 -40.97 -57.50 23.23
C ALA A 28 -42.09 -57.50 24.30
N ARG A 29 -43.08 -56.63 24.14
CA ARG A 29 -44.25 -56.54 25.03
C ARG A 29 -45.12 -57.81 24.98
N ALA A 30 -45.31 -58.40 23.80
CA ALA A 30 -46.05 -59.65 23.65
C ALA A 30 -45.33 -60.82 24.33
N ALA A 31 -44.01 -60.93 24.16
CA ALA A 31 -43.18 -61.93 24.83
C ALA A 31 -43.21 -61.79 26.37
N ALA A 32 -43.21 -60.56 26.89
CA ALA A 32 -43.27 -60.29 28.33
C ALA A 32 -44.65 -60.54 28.96
N ALA A 33 -45.74 -60.61 28.19
CA ALA A 33 -47.11 -60.67 28.72
C ALA A 33 -47.38 -61.92 29.56
N GLY A 34 -46.98 -63.10 29.08
CA GLY A 34 -47.14 -64.37 29.78
C GLY A 34 -46.44 -64.40 31.16
N PRO A 35 -45.11 -64.29 31.22
CA PRO A 35 -44.36 -64.44 32.48
C PRO A 35 -44.67 -63.35 33.52
N THR A 36 -45.14 -62.16 33.11
CA THR A 36 -45.46 -61.07 34.06
C THR A 36 -46.89 -61.11 34.60
N THR A 37 -47.84 -61.71 33.88
CA THR A 37 -49.26 -61.75 34.31
C THR A 37 -49.65 -63.03 35.05
N ALA A 38 -48.86 -64.09 34.91
CA ALA A 38 -49.07 -65.41 35.50
C ALA A 38 -48.05 -65.75 36.62
N LEU A 39 -47.65 -64.76 37.44
CA LEU A 39 -46.82 -65.02 38.62
C LEU A 39 -47.55 -65.93 39.62
N VAL A 40 -46.85 -66.97 40.08
CA VAL A 40 -47.29 -67.90 41.11
C VAL A 40 -46.80 -67.39 42.47
N ALA A 41 -47.61 -67.59 43.52
CA ALA A 41 -47.22 -67.27 44.89
C ALA A 41 -46.01 -68.09 45.33
N ALA A 42 -45.02 -67.45 45.97
CA ALA A 42 -43.78 -68.10 46.40
C ALA A 42 -43.97 -69.05 47.61
N GLY A 43 -45.01 -68.80 48.42
CA GLY A 43 -45.47 -69.64 49.52
C GLY A 43 -47.00 -69.80 49.49
N GLY A 44 -47.51 -70.71 50.31
CA GLY A 44 -48.96 -70.96 50.45
C GLY A 44 -49.70 -69.97 51.35
N ASP A 45 -49.04 -68.90 51.77
CA ASP A 45 -49.57 -67.86 52.66
C ASP A 45 -50.27 -66.72 51.90
N GLU A 46 -51.13 -66.00 52.60
CA GLU A 46 -51.95 -64.92 52.05
C GLU A 46 -51.11 -63.72 51.60
N VAL A 47 -49.91 -63.50 52.15
CA VAL A 47 -49.02 -62.40 51.73
C VAL A 47 -48.37 -62.72 50.39
N SER A 48 -47.84 -63.93 50.22
CA SER A 48 -47.33 -64.43 48.93
C SER A 48 -48.40 -64.41 47.84
N ALA A 49 -49.64 -64.80 48.18
CA ALA A 49 -50.78 -64.74 47.27
C ALA A 49 -51.15 -63.29 46.90
N ALA A 50 -51.20 -62.38 47.87
CA ALA A 50 -51.49 -60.95 47.64
C ALA A 50 -50.40 -60.27 46.80
N VAL A 51 -49.12 -60.60 47.01
CA VAL A 51 -47.99 -60.06 46.24
C VAL A 51 -48.04 -60.56 44.78
N ALA A 52 -48.28 -61.86 44.55
CA ALA A 52 -48.46 -62.40 43.21
C ALA A 52 -49.67 -61.78 42.49
N ALA A 53 -50.79 -61.59 43.20
CA ALA A 53 -51.98 -60.92 42.68
C ALA A 53 -51.73 -59.45 42.34
N LEU A 54 -50.95 -58.72 43.15
CA LEU A 54 -50.55 -57.33 42.92
C LEU A 54 -49.70 -57.20 41.66
N PHE A 55 -48.63 -58.00 41.54
CA PHE A 55 -47.75 -57.97 40.35
C PHE A 55 -48.48 -58.41 39.08
N GLY A 56 -49.29 -59.47 39.14
CA GLY A 56 -50.13 -59.88 38.01
C GLY A 56 -51.18 -58.83 37.63
N GLY A 57 -51.73 -58.12 38.61
CA GLY A 57 -52.64 -56.98 38.41
C GLY A 57 -51.95 -55.80 37.73
N HIS A 58 -50.78 -55.41 38.23
CA HIS A 58 -49.96 -54.34 37.65
C HIS A 58 -49.50 -54.68 36.23
N ALA A 59 -49.06 -55.92 35.97
CA ALA A 59 -48.70 -56.38 34.64
C ALA A 59 -49.87 -56.30 33.65
N ARG A 60 -51.11 -56.61 34.08
CA ARG A 60 -52.32 -56.43 33.26
C ARG A 60 -52.69 -54.96 33.01
N GLN A 61 -52.29 -54.03 33.88
CA GLN A 61 -52.43 -52.57 33.70
C GLN A 61 -51.30 -51.95 32.87
N TYR A 62 -50.12 -52.58 32.83
CA TYR A 62 -49.02 -52.25 31.92
C TYR A 62 -49.30 -52.74 30.49
N GLN A 63 -49.81 -53.97 30.36
CA GLN A 63 -50.70 -54.33 29.25
C GLN A 63 -51.93 -53.40 29.29
N VAL A 64 -52.67 -53.23 28.18
CA VAL A 64 -53.64 -52.11 28.01
C VAL A 64 -52.96 -50.74 27.94
N LEU A 65 -52.22 -50.25 28.94
CA LEU A 65 -51.53 -48.94 28.83
C LEU A 65 -50.53 -48.93 27.67
N SER A 66 -49.67 -49.94 27.56
CA SER A 66 -48.76 -50.06 26.41
C SER A 66 -49.48 -50.41 25.10
N ALA A 67 -50.77 -50.79 25.11
CA ALA A 67 -51.58 -50.87 23.88
C ALA A 67 -52.07 -49.49 23.44
N GLN A 68 -52.47 -48.65 24.40
CA GLN A 68 -52.80 -47.24 24.14
C GLN A 68 -51.56 -46.48 23.65
N ALA A 69 -50.38 -46.75 24.23
CA ALA A 69 -49.11 -46.18 23.76
C ALA A 69 -48.73 -46.64 22.34
N SER A 70 -48.91 -47.92 21.99
CA SER A 70 -48.72 -48.40 20.61
C SER A 70 -49.67 -47.71 19.64
N ALA A 71 -50.96 -47.65 19.96
CA ALA A 71 -51.95 -46.98 19.11
C ALA A 71 -51.71 -45.46 18.97
N PHE A 72 -51.08 -44.82 19.96
CA PHE A 72 -50.59 -43.45 19.85
C PHE A 72 -49.37 -43.35 18.94
N HIS A 73 -48.38 -44.24 19.10
CA HIS A 73 -47.20 -44.33 18.24
C HIS A 73 -47.57 -44.53 16.77
N ASP A 74 -48.50 -45.46 16.48
CA ASP A 74 -48.98 -45.73 15.13
C ASP A 74 -49.62 -44.49 14.49
N ARG A 75 -50.42 -43.72 15.25
CA ARG A 75 -51.00 -42.44 14.80
C ARG A 75 -49.94 -41.36 14.61
N PHE A 76 -48.93 -41.31 15.47
CA PHE A 76 -47.81 -40.36 15.33
C PHE A 76 -47.01 -40.63 14.05
N VAL A 77 -46.68 -41.90 13.77
CA VAL A 77 -45.97 -42.29 12.54
C VAL A 77 -46.82 -42.03 11.29
N GLN A 78 -48.12 -42.34 11.33
CA GLN A 78 -49.05 -42.01 10.25
C GLN A 78 -49.10 -40.50 9.97
N ALA A 79 -49.16 -39.67 11.02
CA ALA A 79 -49.13 -38.22 10.90
C ALA A 79 -47.78 -37.70 10.34
N LEU A 80 -46.66 -38.30 10.76
CA LEU A 80 -45.32 -37.93 10.28
C LEU A 80 -45.13 -38.26 8.79
N SER A 81 -45.55 -39.45 8.35
CA SER A 81 -45.55 -39.82 6.92
C SER A 81 -46.46 -38.91 6.09
N ALA A 82 -47.67 -38.61 6.58
CA ALA A 82 -48.59 -37.71 5.90
C ALA A 82 -48.04 -36.28 5.80
N ALA A 83 -47.35 -35.79 6.83
CA ALA A 83 -46.66 -34.50 6.79
C ALA A 83 -45.53 -34.51 5.74
N GLY A 84 -44.67 -35.53 5.72
CA GLY A 84 -43.60 -35.67 4.73
C GLY A 84 -44.11 -35.64 3.28
N SER A 85 -45.18 -36.39 2.98
CA SER A 85 -45.83 -36.34 1.66
C SER A 85 -46.47 -34.98 1.35
N SER A 86 -47.02 -34.29 2.35
CA SER A 86 -47.61 -32.95 2.17
C SER A 86 -46.57 -31.88 1.83
N TYR A 87 -45.39 -31.92 2.47
CA TYR A 87 -44.29 -31.02 2.15
C TYR A 87 -43.69 -31.29 0.77
N GLY A 88 -43.43 -32.55 0.41
CA GLY A 88 -42.95 -32.90 -0.93
C GLY A 88 -43.96 -32.55 -2.04
N ALA A 89 -45.26 -32.71 -1.79
CA ALA A 89 -46.30 -32.27 -2.70
C ALA A 89 -46.32 -30.73 -2.84
N ALA A 90 -46.12 -29.98 -1.76
CA ALA A 90 -46.06 -28.52 -1.82
C ALA A 90 -44.86 -28.02 -2.66
N GLU A 91 -43.68 -28.64 -2.55
CA GLU A 91 -42.51 -28.30 -3.37
C GLU A 91 -42.71 -28.65 -4.87
N ALA A 92 -43.26 -29.83 -5.15
CA ALA A 92 -43.60 -30.24 -6.52
C ALA A 92 -44.67 -29.33 -7.15
N MET A 93 -45.68 -28.91 -6.38
CA MET A 93 -46.68 -27.95 -6.85
C MET A 93 -46.06 -26.57 -7.08
N ASN A 94 -45.23 -26.07 -6.17
CA ASN A 94 -44.59 -24.76 -6.30
C ASN A 94 -43.66 -24.68 -7.53
N THR A 95 -42.87 -25.73 -7.79
CA THR A 95 -42.04 -25.82 -9.01
C THR A 95 -42.88 -25.95 -10.28
N SER A 96 -43.97 -26.72 -10.26
CA SER A 96 -44.89 -26.81 -11.41
C SER A 96 -45.57 -25.47 -11.75
N LEU A 97 -45.95 -24.69 -10.73
CA LEU A 97 -46.54 -23.36 -10.90
C LEU A 97 -45.55 -22.38 -11.54
N GLN A 98 -44.27 -22.42 -11.16
CA GLN A 98 -43.22 -21.60 -11.79
C GLN A 98 -42.94 -21.99 -13.26
N THR A 99 -43.20 -23.24 -13.65
CA THR A 99 -43.12 -23.65 -15.07
C THR A 99 -44.35 -23.15 -15.84
N VAL A 100 -45.55 -23.34 -15.29
CA VAL A 100 -46.81 -22.82 -15.89
C VAL A 100 -46.77 -21.30 -16.04
N GLU A 101 -46.23 -20.57 -15.08
CA GLU A 101 -46.03 -19.11 -15.17
C GLU A 101 -45.13 -18.74 -16.37
N ARG A 102 -43.99 -19.41 -16.54
CA ARG A 102 -43.07 -19.17 -17.67
C ARG A 102 -43.70 -19.54 -19.01
N ASP A 103 -44.44 -20.64 -19.08
CA ASP A 103 -45.11 -21.09 -20.32
C ASP A 103 -46.24 -20.11 -20.71
N VAL A 104 -47.02 -19.62 -19.74
CA VAL A 104 -48.06 -18.61 -19.95
C VAL A 104 -47.46 -17.27 -20.37
N LEU A 105 -46.41 -16.79 -19.70
CA LEU A 105 -45.70 -15.57 -20.10
C LEU A 105 -45.05 -15.73 -21.49
N GLY A 106 -44.48 -16.90 -21.80
CA GLY A 106 -43.96 -17.24 -23.12
C GLY A 106 -45.04 -17.18 -24.19
N ALA A 107 -46.21 -17.76 -23.95
CA ALA A 107 -47.35 -17.71 -24.87
C ALA A 107 -47.91 -16.29 -25.06
N VAL A 108 -47.95 -15.48 -24.01
CA VAL A 108 -48.38 -14.06 -24.05
C VAL A 108 -47.37 -13.19 -24.82
N ASN A 109 -46.07 -13.46 -24.69
CA ASN A 109 -45.00 -12.71 -25.34
C ASN A 109 -44.70 -13.16 -26.77
N ALA A 110 -44.94 -14.43 -27.13
CA ALA A 110 -44.58 -14.98 -28.43
C ALA A 110 -45.05 -14.14 -29.64
N PRO A 111 -46.27 -13.54 -29.66
CA PRO A 111 -46.69 -12.68 -30.77
C PRO A 111 -45.84 -11.40 -30.89
N THR A 112 -45.49 -10.74 -29.78
CA THR A 112 -44.70 -9.50 -29.83
C THR A 112 -43.21 -9.76 -30.02
N GLU A 113 -42.70 -10.87 -29.49
CA GLU A 113 -41.32 -11.31 -29.77
C GLU A 113 -41.15 -11.61 -31.26
N ALA A 114 -42.09 -12.32 -31.87
CA ALA A 114 -42.04 -12.63 -33.30
C ALA A 114 -42.22 -11.40 -34.22
N LEU A 115 -43.01 -10.41 -33.81
CA LEU A 115 -43.34 -9.23 -34.64
C LEU A 115 -42.43 -8.01 -34.39
N LEU A 116 -41.93 -7.84 -33.17
CA LEU A 116 -41.26 -6.62 -32.69
C LEU A 116 -39.92 -6.90 -31.99
N GLY A 117 -39.52 -8.18 -31.85
CA GLY A 117 -38.29 -8.58 -31.16
C GLY A 117 -38.21 -8.18 -29.69
N ARG A 118 -39.39 -7.99 -29.04
CA ARG A 118 -39.52 -7.59 -27.64
C ARG A 118 -40.72 -8.27 -26.97
N PRO A 119 -40.64 -8.58 -25.67
CA PRO A 119 -41.76 -9.14 -24.94
C PRO A 119 -42.85 -8.10 -24.71
N LEU A 120 -44.09 -8.55 -24.55
CA LEU A 120 -45.20 -7.69 -24.13
C LEU A 120 -45.08 -7.37 -22.62
N ILE A 121 -44.70 -8.39 -21.85
CA ILE A 121 -44.50 -8.37 -20.40
C ILE A 121 -43.19 -9.09 -20.07
N GLY A 122 -42.20 -8.39 -19.52
CA GLY A 122 -40.94 -9.00 -19.12
C GLY A 122 -39.84 -7.97 -18.82
N HIS A 123 -38.90 -8.32 -17.96
CA HIS A 123 -37.73 -7.47 -17.69
C HIS A 123 -36.73 -7.56 -18.83
N GLY A 124 -36.03 -6.46 -19.11
CA GLY A 124 -34.90 -6.45 -20.03
C GLY A 124 -33.73 -7.27 -19.47
N THR A 125 -32.95 -7.89 -20.36
CA THR A 125 -31.77 -8.67 -19.97
C THR A 125 -30.62 -7.78 -19.52
N ASP A 126 -29.98 -8.11 -18.41
CA ASP A 126 -28.79 -7.37 -17.96
C ASP A 126 -27.60 -7.62 -18.91
N GLY A 127 -26.82 -6.57 -19.17
CA GLY A 127 -25.57 -6.64 -19.91
C GLY A 127 -24.50 -7.38 -19.10
N ALA A 128 -23.70 -8.23 -19.77
CA ALA A 128 -22.69 -9.03 -19.09
C ALA A 128 -21.61 -8.16 -18.41
N ALA A 129 -21.29 -8.46 -17.15
CA ALA A 129 -20.24 -7.75 -16.41
C ALA A 129 -18.88 -7.87 -17.11
N GLY A 130 -18.09 -6.79 -17.09
CA GLY A 130 -16.79 -6.69 -17.77
C GLY A 130 -16.86 -6.55 -19.30
N SER A 131 -18.04 -6.60 -19.93
CA SER A 131 -18.19 -6.52 -21.39
C SER A 131 -18.54 -5.13 -21.93
N GLY A 132 -18.94 -4.19 -21.06
CA GLY A 132 -19.52 -2.90 -21.47
C GLY A 132 -20.85 -3.01 -22.24
N ALA A 133 -21.49 -4.18 -22.27
CA ALA A 133 -22.74 -4.39 -23.02
C ALA A 133 -23.90 -3.62 -22.39
N ASN A 134 -24.75 -3.00 -23.22
CA ASN A 134 -25.97 -2.35 -22.78
C ASN A 134 -26.98 -3.37 -22.21
N GLY A 135 -27.79 -2.94 -21.25
CA GLY A 135 -28.97 -3.68 -20.81
C GLY A 135 -30.07 -3.67 -21.88
N GLY A 136 -30.76 -4.79 -22.02
CA GLY A 136 -31.91 -4.94 -22.91
C GLY A 136 -33.10 -4.08 -22.48
N ALA A 137 -33.94 -3.71 -23.44
CA ALA A 137 -35.18 -2.99 -23.16
C ALA A 137 -36.19 -3.87 -22.42
N GLY A 138 -36.95 -3.28 -21.50
CA GLY A 138 -38.09 -3.93 -20.87
C GLY A 138 -39.25 -4.20 -21.84
N GLY A 139 -40.18 -5.04 -21.41
CA GLY A 139 -41.38 -5.39 -22.17
C GLY A 139 -42.26 -4.18 -22.50
N LEU A 140 -43.01 -4.28 -23.59
CA LEU A 140 -43.74 -3.16 -24.19
C LEU A 140 -44.79 -2.55 -23.25
N LEU A 141 -45.50 -3.38 -22.47
CA LEU A 141 -46.50 -2.93 -21.50
C LEU A 141 -45.93 -2.88 -20.08
N PHE A 142 -45.33 -3.98 -19.63
CA PHE A 142 -44.82 -4.11 -18.27
C PHE A 142 -43.41 -4.69 -18.29
N GLY A 143 -42.48 -4.02 -17.60
CA GLY A 143 -41.12 -4.51 -17.46
C GLY A 143 -40.11 -3.40 -17.20
N THR A 144 -39.19 -3.65 -16.27
CA THR A 144 -38.03 -2.77 -16.11
C THR A 144 -37.05 -3.02 -17.25
N GLY A 145 -36.25 -2.02 -17.61
CA GLY A 145 -35.07 -2.27 -18.43
C GLY A 145 -34.00 -3.06 -17.66
N GLY A 146 -33.16 -3.79 -18.39
CA GLY A 146 -32.01 -4.48 -17.82
C GLY A 146 -30.87 -3.52 -17.47
N ASN A 147 -30.02 -3.89 -16.52
CA ASN A 147 -28.85 -3.09 -16.16
C ASN A 147 -27.76 -3.18 -17.24
N GLY A 148 -26.97 -2.13 -17.40
CA GLY A 148 -25.78 -2.15 -18.23
C GLY A 148 -24.65 -2.94 -17.58
N GLY A 149 -23.92 -3.73 -18.37
CA GLY A 149 -22.74 -4.44 -17.92
C GLY A 149 -21.58 -3.49 -17.65
N SER A 150 -20.78 -3.76 -16.62
CA SER A 150 -19.55 -3.01 -16.37
C SER A 150 -18.54 -3.15 -17.52
N GLY A 151 -17.69 -2.16 -17.73
CA GLY A 151 -16.62 -2.20 -18.73
C GLY A 151 -15.33 -2.88 -18.22
N ALA A 152 -14.57 -3.49 -19.13
CA ALA A 152 -13.16 -3.86 -18.89
C ALA A 152 -12.25 -2.62 -18.83
N ALA A 153 -10.98 -2.76 -18.45
CA ALA A 153 -10.02 -1.65 -18.43
C ALA A 153 -9.96 -0.94 -19.81
N GLY A 154 -10.07 0.39 -19.81
CA GLY A 154 -10.16 1.23 -21.00
C GLY A 154 -11.54 1.27 -21.66
N GLN A 155 -12.47 0.39 -21.27
CA GLN A 155 -13.80 0.27 -21.86
C GLN A 155 -14.89 0.91 -20.99
N ALA A 156 -15.80 1.65 -21.63
CA ALA A 156 -16.94 2.25 -20.94
C ALA A 156 -17.92 1.18 -20.41
N GLY A 157 -18.67 1.55 -19.39
CA GLY A 157 -19.81 0.75 -18.92
C GLY A 157 -20.99 0.84 -19.91
N GLY A 158 -21.75 -0.24 -20.03
CA GLY A 158 -22.93 -0.28 -20.88
C GLY A 158 -24.05 0.60 -20.35
N ASN A 159 -24.88 1.11 -21.24
CA ASN A 159 -26.07 1.87 -20.85
C ASN A 159 -27.14 0.93 -20.28
N GLY A 160 -27.91 1.40 -19.31
CA GLY A 160 -29.11 0.73 -18.81
C GLY A 160 -30.21 0.70 -19.87
N GLY A 161 -30.94 -0.40 -19.94
CA GLY A 161 -32.08 -0.57 -20.83
C GLY A 161 -33.25 0.33 -20.42
N SER A 162 -34.05 0.75 -21.40
CA SER A 162 -35.27 1.53 -21.13
C SER A 162 -36.48 0.61 -20.92
N ALA A 163 -37.42 1.03 -20.07
CA ALA A 163 -38.70 0.35 -19.90
C ALA A 163 -39.68 0.60 -21.08
N GLY A 164 -40.81 -0.11 -21.09
CA GLY A 164 -41.92 0.11 -22.03
C GLY A 164 -42.92 1.15 -21.54
N LEU A 165 -44.19 0.76 -21.40
CA LEU A 165 -45.25 1.64 -20.89
C LEU A 165 -45.17 1.82 -19.36
N ILE A 166 -44.99 0.73 -18.61
CA ILE A 166 -44.87 0.73 -17.15
C ILE A 166 -43.64 -0.07 -16.72
N GLY A 167 -42.75 0.56 -15.94
CA GLY A 167 -41.52 -0.04 -15.42
C GLY A 167 -40.39 0.98 -15.28
N SER A 168 -39.40 0.71 -14.43
CA SER A 168 -38.23 1.57 -14.30
C SER A 168 -37.15 1.27 -15.35
N GLY A 169 -36.37 2.26 -15.73
CA GLY A 169 -35.15 2.04 -16.51
C GLY A 169 -34.11 1.25 -15.70
N GLY A 170 -33.28 0.46 -16.38
CA GLY A 170 -32.16 -0.24 -15.76
C GLY A 170 -31.01 0.71 -15.42
N ALA A 171 -30.16 0.35 -14.46
CA ALA A 171 -28.99 1.15 -14.13
C ALA A 171 -27.92 1.07 -15.23
N GLY A 172 -27.11 2.12 -15.39
CA GLY A 172 -25.91 2.10 -16.22
C GLY A 172 -24.78 1.33 -15.56
N GLY A 173 -24.00 0.59 -16.36
CA GLY A 173 -22.84 -0.16 -15.91
C GLY A 173 -21.69 0.76 -15.51
N ALA A 174 -20.90 0.34 -14.52
CA ALA A 174 -19.67 1.06 -14.16
C ALA A 174 -18.63 1.00 -15.30
N GLY A 175 -17.93 2.10 -15.54
CA GLY A 175 -16.80 2.14 -16.45
C GLY A 175 -15.62 1.36 -15.88
N GLY A 176 -14.89 0.65 -16.75
CA GLY A 176 -13.61 0.08 -16.35
C GLY A 176 -12.55 1.16 -16.15
N ALA A 177 -11.35 0.76 -15.71
CA ALA A 177 -10.26 1.69 -15.42
C ALA A 177 -10.03 2.71 -16.56
N GLY A 178 -10.00 4.00 -16.21
CA GLY A 178 -9.86 5.12 -17.14
C GLY A 178 -10.98 5.31 -18.15
N ALA A 179 -12.17 4.77 -17.92
CA ALA A 179 -13.30 4.82 -18.86
C ALA A 179 -14.62 5.20 -18.18
N ALA A 180 -15.52 5.83 -18.95
CA ALA A 180 -16.76 6.40 -18.41
C ALA A 180 -17.79 5.33 -18.00
N GLY A 181 -18.62 5.66 -17.02
CA GLY A 181 -19.81 4.89 -16.69
C GLY A 181 -20.91 5.04 -17.74
N GLY A 182 -21.71 3.99 -17.92
CA GLY A 182 -22.85 4.01 -18.83
C GLY A 182 -24.00 4.85 -18.29
N ALA A 183 -24.84 5.38 -19.19
CA ALA A 183 -26.04 6.11 -18.81
C ALA A 183 -27.11 5.17 -18.23
N GLY A 184 -27.92 5.64 -17.29
CA GLY A 184 -29.12 4.95 -16.83
C GLY A 184 -30.23 4.96 -17.89
N GLY A 185 -31.02 3.89 -17.94
CA GLY A 185 -32.10 3.75 -18.91
C GLY A 185 -33.35 4.57 -18.57
N HIS A 186 -34.21 4.81 -19.56
CA HIS A 186 -35.44 5.58 -19.34
C HIS A 186 -36.51 4.78 -18.58
N GLY A 187 -37.24 5.49 -17.71
CA GLY A 187 -38.47 4.99 -17.10
C GLY A 187 -39.60 4.86 -18.12
N GLY A 188 -40.65 4.13 -17.75
CA GLY A 188 -41.76 3.81 -18.64
C GLY A 188 -42.58 5.03 -19.06
N LEU A 189 -43.12 4.98 -20.28
CA LEU A 189 -43.84 6.08 -20.93
C LEU A 189 -44.99 6.65 -20.08
N LEU A 190 -45.69 5.79 -19.34
CA LEU A 190 -46.78 6.18 -18.44
C LEU A 190 -46.29 6.28 -16.99
N TYR A 191 -45.68 5.23 -16.47
CA TYR A 191 -45.21 5.18 -15.09
C TYR A 191 -43.89 4.43 -14.94
N GLY A 192 -42.89 5.11 -14.39
CA GLY A 192 -41.67 4.47 -13.93
C GLY A 192 -40.50 5.43 -13.83
N ASN A 193 -39.59 5.12 -12.92
CA ASN A 193 -38.42 5.95 -12.65
C ASN A 193 -37.31 5.67 -13.69
N GLY A 194 -36.51 6.67 -14.00
CA GLY A 194 -35.26 6.45 -14.74
C GLY A 194 -34.23 5.70 -13.91
N GLY A 195 -33.38 4.90 -14.56
CA GLY A 195 -32.30 4.18 -13.89
C GLY A 195 -31.13 5.09 -13.51
N ALA A 196 -30.35 4.71 -12.49
CA ALA A 196 -29.13 5.45 -12.13
C ALA A 196 -28.04 5.30 -13.21
N GLY A 197 -27.18 6.31 -13.37
CA GLY A 197 -25.98 6.22 -14.20
C GLY A 197 -24.86 5.48 -13.49
N GLY A 198 -24.00 4.81 -14.25
CA GLY A 198 -22.86 4.06 -13.73
C GLY A 198 -21.69 4.98 -13.33
N ASN A 199 -20.87 4.55 -12.38
CA ASN A 199 -19.67 5.29 -11.98
C ASN A 199 -18.58 5.23 -13.06
N GLY A 200 -17.79 6.28 -13.21
CA GLY A 200 -16.58 6.29 -14.02
C GLY A 200 -15.43 5.54 -13.32
N GLY A 201 -14.62 4.82 -14.09
CA GLY A 201 -13.49 4.07 -13.55
C GLY A 201 -12.30 4.98 -13.19
N ALA A 202 -11.60 4.66 -12.11
CA ALA A 202 -10.38 5.36 -11.71
C ALA A 202 -9.28 5.25 -12.78
N ALA A 203 -8.44 6.28 -12.88
CA ALA A 203 -7.32 6.34 -13.82
C ALA A 203 -6.23 5.29 -13.48
N ILE A 204 -5.64 4.68 -14.52
CA ILE A 204 -4.48 3.80 -14.39
C ILE A 204 -3.46 4.16 -15.48
N ALA A 205 -2.17 4.15 -15.15
CA ALA A 205 -1.09 4.43 -16.10
C ALA A 205 -1.18 3.50 -17.33
N GLY A 206 -1.01 4.07 -18.52
CA GLY A 206 -1.07 3.33 -19.80
C GLY A 206 -2.47 3.03 -20.33
N VAL A 207 -3.54 3.23 -19.55
CA VAL A 207 -4.93 3.05 -20.00
C VAL A 207 -5.56 4.41 -20.27
N ASN A 208 -6.09 4.62 -21.48
CA ASN A 208 -6.73 5.89 -21.92
C ASN A 208 -5.90 7.15 -21.55
N GLY A 209 -4.58 7.06 -21.72
CA GLY A 209 -3.65 8.16 -21.41
C GLY A 209 -3.47 8.48 -19.92
N GLY A 210 -3.94 7.63 -19.00
CA GLY A 210 -3.96 7.92 -17.57
C GLY A 210 -5.09 8.87 -17.15
N SER A 211 -6.11 9.06 -18.00
CA SER A 211 -7.29 9.86 -17.68
C SER A 211 -8.29 9.06 -16.83
N PRO A 212 -9.04 9.70 -15.92
CA PRO A 212 -10.15 9.07 -15.22
C PRO A 212 -11.39 8.93 -16.12
N GLY A 213 -12.28 8.01 -15.77
CA GLY A 213 -13.62 7.93 -16.33
C GLY A 213 -14.56 9.01 -15.77
N GLN A 214 -15.46 9.52 -16.59
CA GLN A 214 -16.60 10.33 -16.12
C GLN A 214 -17.74 9.43 -15.63
N GLY A 215 -18.54 9.94 -14.69
CA GLY A 215 -19.80 9.29 -14.30
C GLY A 215 -20.83 9.34 -15.43
N GLY A 216 -21.60 8.26 -15.59
CA GLY A 216 -22.71 8.18 -16.53
C GLY A 216 -23.91 8.99 -16.05
N SER A 217 -24.68 9.56 -16.97
CA SER A 217 -25.90 10.29 -16.62
C SER A 217 -27.02 9.36 -16.15
N GLY A 218 -27.82 9.79 -15.18
CA GLY A 218 -29.06 9.12 -14.82
C GLY A 218 -30.10 9.20 -15.93
N GLY A 219 -30.90 8.14 -16.07
CA GLY A 219 -31.99 8.06 -17.02
C GLY A 219 -33.19 8.92 -16.61
N SER A 220 -33.98 9.37 -17.58
CA SER A 220 -35.17 10.19 -17.32
C SER A 220 -36.45 9.35 -17.26
N ALA A 221 -37.43 9.76 -16.45
CA ALA A 221 -38.82 9.30 -16.52
C ALA A 221 -39.63 10.11 -17.56
N THR A 222 -40.82 9.64 -17.97
CA THR A 222 -41.56 10.26 -19.09
C THR A 222 -42.81 11.03 -18.68
N LEU A 223 -43.82 10.38 -18.07
CA LEU A 223 -45.08 11.05 -17.64
C LEU A 223 -45.21 11.13 -16.11
N PHE A 224 -45.06 9.98 -15.45
CA PHE A 224 -44.98 9.87 -13.99
C PHE A 224 -43.76 9.05 -13.58
N GLY A 225 -43.02 9.53 -12.58
CA GLY A 225 -41.82 8.86 -12.04
C GLY A 225 -40.66 9.84 -11.84
N SER A 226 -39.71 9.46 -10.99
CA SER A 226 -38.50 10.25 -10.75
C SER A 226 -37.41 9.99 -11.79
N GLY A 227 -36.56 10.99 -12.02
CA GLY A 227 -35.30 10.78 -12.73
C GLY A 227 -34.31 9.95 -11.90
N GLY A 228 -33.43 9.21 -12.58
CA GLY A 228 -32.36 8.46 -11.94
C GLY A 228 -31.16 9.35 -11.59
N HIS A 229 -30.37 8.95 -10.59
CA HIS A 229 -29.18 9.69 -10.17
C HIS A 229 -28.04 9.55 -11.20
N GLY A 230 -27.19 10.56 -11.34
CA GLY A 230 -25.94 10.46 -12.06
C GLY A 230 -24.88 9.66 -11.29
N GLY A 231 -23.98 8.98 -12.01
CA GLY A 231 -22.89 8.21 -11.40
C GLY A 231 -21.69 9.08 -10.99
N GLN A 232 -20.86 8.57 -10.09
CA GLN A 232 -19.66 9.26 -9.61
C GLN A 232 -18.57 9.34 -10.69
N GLY A 233 -17.77 10.40 -10.69
CA GLY A 233 -16.54 10.48 -11.47
C GLY A 233 -15.41 9.60 -10.90
N GLY A 234 -14.52 9.11 -11.77
CA GLY A 234 -13.37 8.29 -11.39
C GLY A 234 -12.22 9.11 -10.77
N ALA A 235 -11.45 8.51 -9.86
CA ALA A 235 -10.29 9.16 -9.25
C ALA A 235 -9.13 9.35 -10.25
N GLY A 236 -8.41 10.46 -10.11
CA GLY A 236 -7.23 10.81 -10.92
C GLY A 236 -5.99 10.00 -10.59
N LEU A 237 -5.06 9.91 -11.56
CA LEU A 237 -3.82 9.13 -11.42
C LEU A 237 -2.82 9.84 -10.50
N ALA A 238 -2.11 9.09 -9.65
CA ALA A 238 -1.02 9.66 -8.86
C ALA A 238 0.16 10.13 -9.75
N GLY A 239 0.78 11.24 -9.39
CA GLY A 239 1.99 11.74 -10.03
C GLY A 239 3.20 10.82 -9.77
N THR A 240 4.10 10.71 -10.76
CA THR A 240 5.31 9.90 -10.63
C THR A 240 6.31 10.52 -9.67
N ASN A 241 6.92 9.75 -8.77
CA ASN A 241 7.98 10.26 -7.91
C ASN A 241 9.19 10.73 -8.74
N GLY A 242 9.86 11.78 -8.29
CA GLY A 242 11.19 12.16 -8.76
C GLY A 242 12.20 11.10 -8.37
N VAL A 243 13.07 10.71 -9.31
CA VAL A 243 14.10 9.69 -9.12
C VAL A 243 15.44 10.25 -9.60
N ASN A 244 16.47 10.13 -8.76
CA ASN A 244 17.83 10.51 -9.12
C ASN A 244 18.38 9.56 -10.20
N PRO A 245 19.15 10.08 -11.18
CA PRO A 245 19.79 9.23 -12.18
C PRO A 245 20.74 8.22 -11.53
N THR A 246 20.70 6.97 -12.00
CA THR A 246 21.54 5.89 -11.49
C THR A 246 22.95 5.98 -12.05
N SER A 247 23.97 5.88 -11.19
CA SER A 247 25.36 5.83 -11.61
C SER A 247 25.92 4.41 -11.74
N SER A 248 27.06 4.30 -12.41
CA SER A 248 27.85 3.07 -12.55
C SER A 248 29.17 3.20 -11.81
N ALA A 249 29.57 2.14 -11.09
CA ALA A 249 30.82 2.14 -10.34
C ALA A 249 32.06 2.31 -11.24
N ASN A 250 33.09 2.95 -10.71
CA ASN A 250 34.39 3.08 -11.35
C ASN A 250 35.42 2.22 -10.61
N THR A 251 35.80 1.10 -11.23
CA THR A 251 36.76 0.14 -10.65
C THR A 251 38.21 0.54 -10.84
N ALA A 252 38.49 1.62 -11.61
CA ALA A 252 39.84 2.11 -11.77
C ALA A 252 40.29 2.84 -10.50
N THR A 253 41.51 2.57 -10.07
CA THR A 253 42.09 3.09 -8.85
C THR A 253 43.33 3.93 -9.13
N GLY A 254 43.63 4.87 -8.23
CA GLY A 254 44.89 5.58 -8.24
C GLY A 254 46.09 4.65 -8.04
N THR A 255 47.26 5.05 -8.53
CA THR A 255 48.46 4.23 -8.48
C THR A 255 48.87 3.93 -7.04
N THR A 256 49.04 2.65 -6.71
CA THR A 256 49.65 2.23 -5.43
C THR A 256 51.16 2.10 -5.63
N PRO A 257 52.00 2.88 -4.93
CA PRO A 257 53.45 2.79 -5.05
C PRO A 257 54.00 1.49 -4.44
N ALA A 258 55.21 1.12 -4.85
CA ALA A 258 55.91 -0.02 -4.25
C ALA A 258 56.50 0.33 -2.87
N ASP A 259 56.51 -0.65 -1.97
CA ASP A 259 57.08 -0.52 -0.64
C ASP A 259 58.61 -0.30 -0.68
N ILE A 260 59.11 0.52 0.23
CA ILE A 260 60.54 0.77 0.43
C ILE A 260 61.06 -0.12 1.56
N GLY A 261 61.86 -1.11 1.19
CA GLY A 261 62.36 -2.13 2.13
C GLY A 261 61.32 -3.21 2.42
N SER A 262 61.51 -3.92 3.53
CA SER A 262 60.63 -4.99 4.03
C SER A 262 60.85 -5.14 5.54
N PRO A 263 59.88 -5.64 6.34
CA PRO A 263 60.09 -5.90 7.77
C PRO A 263 61.36 -6.72 8.08
N ILE A 264 61.70 -7.66 7.19
CA ILE A 264 62.86 -8.57 7.32
C ILE A 264 64.14 -7.94 6.73
N ARG A 265 64.00 -6.96 5.84
CA ARG A 265 65.12 -6.29 5.15
C ARG A 265 64.87 -4.77 5.08
N PRO A 266 64.95 -4.04 6.20
CA PRO A 266 64.76 -2.60 6.21
C PRO A 266 65.95 -1.89 5.55
N VAL A 267 65.74 -0.69 5.01
CA VAL A 267 66.76 0.06 4.24
C VAL A 267 67.12 1.39 4.86
N GLY A 268 68.36 1.83 4.70
CA GLY A 268 68.83 3.11 5.26
C GLY A 268 68.48 4.36 4.42
N SER A 269 67.86 4.18 3.25
CA SER A 269 67.46 5.26 2.33
C SER A 269 66.52 4.71 1.25
N PRO A 270 65.52 5.47 0.77
CA PRO A 270 65.07 6.77 1.30
C PRO A 270 64.31 6.61 2.63
N THR A 271 63.94 7.72 3.29
CA THR A 271 63.17 7.76 4.55
C THR A 271 61.72 8.23 4.37
N THR A 272 61.25 8.43 3.14
CA THR A 272 59.86 8.82 2.87
C THR A 272 59.33 7.93 1.75
N ALA A 273 58.18 7.28 1.97
CA ALA A 273 57.49 6.57 0.92
C ALA A 273 56.69 7.51 0.01
N THR A 274 56.42 7.02 -1.20
CA THR A 274 55.65 7.75 -2.21
C THR A 274 54.17 7.70 -1.86
N ASP A 275 53.49 8.81 -2.09
CA ASP A 275 52.04 8.94 -1.92
C ASP A 275 51.26 8.16 -2.99
N GLY A 276 50.07 7.68 -2.62
CA GLY A 276 49.11 7.06 -3.51
C GLY A 276 48.62 8.04 -4.57
N GLY A 277 48.46 7.55 -5.79
CA GLY A 277 47.92 8.36 -6.89
C GLY A 277 46.46 8.74 -6.65
N LEU A 278 46.06 9.89 -7.19
CA LEU A 278 44.65 10.30 -7.19
C LEU A 278 43.77 9.27 -7.91
N GLY A 279 42.55 9.08 -7.42
CA GLY A 279 41.55 8.28 -8.11
C GLY A 279 41.17 8.92 -9.46
N PRO A 280 40.94 8.12 -10.52
CA PRO A 280 40.55 8.66 -11.81
C PRO A 280 39.14 9.26 -11.77
N THR A 281 38.95 10.41 -12.42
CA THR A 281 37.63 11.06 -12.54
C THR A 281 36.63 10.18 -13.31
N GLY A 282 35.40 10.10 -12.83
CA GLY A 282 34.33 9.39 -13.52
C GLY A 282 33.91 10.06 -14.83
N SER A 283 33.55 9.25 -15.83
CA SER A 283 32.80 9.72 -17.01
C SER A 283 31.36 10.05 -16.63
N ALA A 284 30.58 10.74 -17.49
CA ALA A 284 29.18 11.06 -17.19
C ALA A 284 28.37 9.78 -16.82
N GLY A 285 27.61 9.85 -15.72
CA GLY A 285 26.90 8.70 -15.13
C GLY A 285 27.80 7.65 -14.45
N GLN A 286 29.10 7.91 -14.29
CA GLN A 286 30.07 7.01 -13.67
C GLN A 286 30.69 7.65 -12.42
N ASP A 287 30.84 6.84 -11.37
CA ASP A 287 31.43 7.26 -10.10
C ASP A 287 32.90 7.68 -10.25
N GLY A 288 33.41 8.41 -9.27
CA GLY A 288 34.85 8.62 -9.13
C GLY A 288 35.56 7.31 -8.80
N GLY A 289 36.72 7.07 -9.40
CA GLY A 289 37.58 5.94 -9.04
C GLY A 289 38.22 6.15 -7.66
N ALA A 290 38.57 5.08 -6.95
CA ALA A 290 39.17 5.21 -5.63
C ALA A 290 40.63 5.69 -5.70
N GLY A 291 41.09 6.43 -4.69
CA GLY A 291 42.48 6.80 -4.55
C GLY A 291 43.40 5.60 -4.31
N GLY A 292 44.64 5.69 -4.76
CA GLY A 292 45.66 4.66 -4.51
C GLY A 292 46.11 4.66 -3.05
N THR A 293 46.51 3.50 -2.53
CA THR A 293 47.10 3.46 -1.18
C THR A 293 48.52 4.03 -1.21
N GLY A 294 48.92 4.73 -0.16
CA GLY A 294 50.30 5.20 0.01
C GLY A 294 51.26 4.04 0.20
N GLY A 295 52.52 4.20 -0.26
CA GLY A 295 53.54 3.16 -0.13
C GLY A 295 53.97 2.96 1.32
N ASN A 296 54.30 1.72 1.72
CA ASN A 296 54.88 1.45 3.02
C ASN A 296 56.41 1.71 3.01
N ILE A 297 56.97 1.95 4.19
CA ILE A 297 58.42 2.07 4.39
C ILE A 297 58.88 1.28 5.59
N TYR A 298 59.98 0.54 5.41
CA TYR A 298 60.66 -0.23 6.43
C TYR A 298 62.12 0.21 6.45
N SER A 299 62.52 0.99 7.47
CA SER A 299 63.81 1.71 7.45
C SER A 299 64.68 1.49 8.69
N THR A 300 65.99 1.35 8.46
CA THR A 300 67.01 1.42 9.52
C THR A 300 67.51 2.85 9.79
N ALA A 301 66.99 3.85 9.07
CA ALA A 301 67.33 5.26 9.24
C ALA A 301 66.29 5.98 10.12
N ASN A 302 66.63 7.21 10.53
CA ASN A 302 65.75 8.03 11.37
C ASN A 302 64.60 8.62 10.55
N HIS A 303 63.43 8.69 11.16
CA HIS A 303 62.21 9.30 10.64
C HIS A 303 61.66 8.73 9.32
N PRO A 304 61.40 7.41 9.19
CA PRO A 304 60.53 6.89 8.15
C PRO A 304 59.12 7.49 8.19
N LEU A 305 58.67 8.00 7.05
CA LEU A 305 57.31 8.49 6.79
C LEU A 305 56.64 7.60 5.73
N GLY A 306 55.51 6.99 6.07
CA GLY A 306 54.65 6.27 5.13
C GLY A 306 53.97 7.24 4.16
N GLY A 307 53.71 6.80 2.92
CA GLY A 307 53.10 7.65 1.91
C GLY A 307 51.65 7.95 2.26
N ASN A 308 51.15 9.14 1.95
CA ASN A 308 49.73 9.45 2.08
C ASN A 308 48.92 8.61 1.08
N GLY A 309 47.68 8.25 1.41
CA GLY A 309 46.73 7.74 0.44
C GLY A 309 46.27 8.84 -0.51
N GLY A 310 46.07 8.51 -1.78
CA GLY A 310 45.58 9.48 -2.76
C GLY A 310 44.12 9.83 -2.51
N ASP A 311 43.70 11.06 -2.81
CA ASP A 311 42.29 11.42 -2.78
C ASP A 311 41.49 10.62 -3.83
N GLY A 312 40.21 10.40 -3.55
CA GLY A 312 39.27 9.82 -4.50
C GLY A 312 39.07 10.68 -5.74
N GLY A 313 38.77 10.05 -6.87
CA GLY A 313 38.48 10.74 -8.12
C GLY A 313 37.17 11.50 -8.05
N ALA A 314 37.07 12.63 -8.75
CA ALA A 314 35.82 13.36 -8.85
C ALA A 314 34.73 12.52 -9.53
N ALA A 315 33.50 12.60 -9.02
CA ALA A 315 32.33 12.00 -9.64
C ALA A 315 32.11 12.54 -11.06
N GLY A 316 31.69 11.67 -11.97
CA GLY A 316 31.19 12.09 -13.27
C GLY A 316 29.84 12.80 -13.19
N ALA A 317 29.54 13.66 -14.15
CA ALA A 317 28.29 14.43 -14.17
C ALA A 317 27.06 13.51 -14.23
N GLY A 318 25.98 13.87 -13.51
CA GLY A 318 24.66 13.25 -13.64
C GLY A 318 24.31 12.19 -12.60
N GLY A 319 24.48 12.50 -11.31
CA GLY A 319 24.07 11.67 -10.18
C GLY A 319 25.12 10.69 -9.68
N ALA A 320 26.38 10.81 -10.13
CA ALA A 320 27.43 9.88 -9.74
C ALA A 320 28.05 10.19 -8.39
N ASN A 321 28.58 9.14 -7.76
CA ASN A 321 29.18 9.19 -6.45
C ASN A 321 30.66 9.62 -6.55
N GLY A 322 31.14 10.32 -5.52
CA GLY A 322 32.56 10.63 -5.40
C GLY A 322 33.39 9.38 -5.12
N GLY A 323 34.62 9.33 -5.66
CA GLY A 323 35.55 8.25 -5.36
C GLY A 323 35.95 8.23 -3.89
N ALA A 324 36.21 7.04 -3.35
CA ALA A 324 36.75 6.90 -2.01
C ALA A 324 38.24 7.26 -1.97
N GLY A 325 38.72 7.84 -0.87
CA GLY A 325 40.14 8.08 -0.64
C GLY A 325 40.91 6.79 -0.36
N GLY A 326 42.17 6.75 -0.79
CA GLY A 326 43.08 5.64 -0.53
C GLY A 326 43.59 5.61 0.91
N ALA A 327 44.00 4.44 1.41
CA ALA A 327 44.61 4.32 2.72
C ALA A 327 46.05 4.87 2.74
N GLY A 328 46.46 5.43 3.88
CA GLY A 328 47.85 5.81 4.13
C GLY A 328 48.77 4.61 4.34
N GLY A 329 50.03 4.75 3.93
CA GLY A 329 51.06 3.73 4.02
C GLY A 329 51.67 3.61 5.42
N VAL A 330 52.19 2.43 5.72
CA VAL A 330 52.80 2.07 7.01
C VAL A 330 54.25 2.58 7.11
N ALA A 331 54.66 3.04 8.29
CA ALA A 331 56.07 3.32 8.60
C ALA A 331 56.63 2.43 9.71
N TYR A 332 57.67 1.67 9.38
CA TYR A 332 58.36 0.77 10.30
C TYR A 332 59.83 1.14 10.47
N THR A 333 60.35 1.10 11.69
CA THR A 333 61.79 1.26 11.95
C THR A 333 62.34 0.31 13.00
N THR A 334 63.59 -0.10 12.82
CA THR A 334 64.38 -0.85 13.81
C THR A 334 65.42 0.02 14.53
N LEU A 335 65.40 1.34 14.31
CA LEU A 335 66.42 2.24 14.86
C LEU A 335 66.00 2.76 16.24
N ALA A 336 66.83 2.53 17.25
CA ALA A 336 66.65 3.10 18.60
C ALA A 336 66.73 4.64 18.56
N ASN A 337 65.95 5.30 19.42
CA ASN A 337 65.75 6.77 19.41
C ASN A 337 65.23 7.36 18.07
N SER A 338 64.65 6.53 17.19
CA SER A 338 64.06 6.97 15.92
C SER A 338 62.63 7.45 16.09
N THR A 339 62.15 8.25 15.14
CA THR A 339 60.72 8.54 14.96
C THR A 339 60.17 7.69 13.80
N ALA A 340 58.91 7.24 13.83
CA ALA A 340 58.24 6.65 12.68
C ALA A 340 56.85 7.29 12.51
N SER A 341 56.42 7.57 11.28
CA SER A 341 55.17 8.29 11.01
C SER A 341 54.37 7.63 9.89
N GLY A 342 53.17 7.12 10.19
CA GLY A 342 52.26 6.58 9.18
C GLY A 342 51.73 7.68 8.26
N GLY A 343 51.51 7.37 6.99
CA GLY A 343 50.96 8.35 6.03
C GLY A 343 49.48 8.60 6.27
N ASN A 344 48.95 9.76 5.89
CA ASN A 344 47.54 10.08 6.11
C ASN A 344 46.63 9.37 5.10
N GLY A 345 45.37 9.11 5.46
CA GLY A 345 44.37 8.64 4.51
C GLY A 345 43.94 9.75 3.54
N GLY A 346 43.73 9.41 2.28
CA GLY A 346 43.23 10.34 1.27
C GLY A 346 41.77 10.72 1.49
N ASN A 347 41.34 11.86 1.00
CA ASN A 347 39.95 12.32 1.15
C ASN A 347 39.03 11.65 0.13
N GLY A 348 37.77 11.43 0.50
CA GLY A 348 36.72 11.08 -0.43
C GLY A 348 36.29 12.29 -1.26
N ALA A 349 36.03 12.10 -2.54
CA ALA A 349 35.53 13.17 -3.41
C ALA A 349 34.04 13.45 -3.17
N ASN A 350 33.57 14.63 -3.57
CA ASN A 350 32.14 14.94 -3.55
C ASN A 350 31.39 14.15 -4.64
N GLY A 351 30.12 13.83 -4.38
CA GLY A 351 29.19 13.40 -5.42
C GLY A 351 28.89 14.55 -6.41
N SER A 352 28.31 14.23 -7.58
CA SER A 352 27.92 15.27 -8.55
C SER A 352 26.59 14.99 -9.25
N GLY A 353 25.86 16.07 -9.58
CA GLY A 353 24.51 15.98 -10.13
C GLY A 353 23.46 15.49 -9.13
N PRO A 354 22.18 15.35 -9.54
CA PRO A 354 21.07 15.12 -8.62
C PRO A 354 21.26 13.88 -7.75
N GLY A 355 21.49 14.10 -6.46
CA GLY A 355 21.54 13.05 -5.44
C GLY A 355 22.78 12.16 -5.42
N GLY A 356 23.85 12.48 -6.16
CA GLY A 356 25.10 11.71 -6.10
C GLY A 356 25.74 11.75 -4.70
N ALA A 357 26.19 10.61 -4.18
CA ALA A 357 26.74 10.53 -2.82
C ALA A 357 28.23 10.95 -2.74
N GLY A 358 28.65 11.44 -1.58
CA GLY A 358 30.07 11.67 -1.29
C GLY A 358 30.85 10.36 -1.10
N GLY A 359 32.09 10.33 -1.58
CA GLY A 359 33.01 9.22 -1.38
C GLY A 359 33.52 9.13 0.06
N ALA A 360 33.85 7.93 0.51
CA ALA A 360 34.43 7.71 1.85
C ALA A 360 35.87 8.26 1.94
N GLY A 361 36.26 8.76 3.11
CA GLY A 361 37.65 9.05 3.43
C GLY A 361 38.47 7.77 3.66
N GLY A 362 39.74 7.81 3.27
CA GLY A 362 40.69 6.71 3.44
C GLY A 362 41.21 6.59 4.87
N ILE A 363 41.63 5.39 5.24
CA ILE A 363 42.16 5.09 6.59
C ILE A 363 43.59 5.62 6.72
N GLY A 364 43.95 6.16 7.89
CA GLY A 364 45.31 6.58 8.21
C GLY A 364 46.27 5.40 8.34
N GLY A 365 47.49 5.56 7.85
CA GLY A 365 48.54 4.55 7.89
C GLY A 365 49.07 4.28 9.30
N ALA A 366 49.51 3.05 9.53
CA ALA A 366 50.09 2.64 10.81
C ALA A 366 51.56 3.07 10.95
N SER A 367 52.08 3.08 12.18
CA SER A 367 53.52 3.13 12.43
C SER A 367 53.96 2.19 13.53
N GLN A 368 55.16 1.65 13.38
CA GLN A 368 55.72 0.69 14.32
C GLN A 368 57.22 0.90 14.51
N ILE A 369 57.66 0.83 15.76
CA ILE A 369 59.07 0.71 16.12
C ILE A 369 59.31 -0.71 16.62
N ALA A 370 60.40 -1.32 16.17
CA ALA A 370 60.72 -2.70 16.49
C ALA A 370 61.04 -2.89 17.99
N GLU A 371 60.56 -4.01 18.53
CA GLU A 371 60.76 -4.42 19.93
C GLU A 371 62.26 -4.40 20.31
N GLY A 372 62.57 -3.82 21.47
CA GLY A 372 63.93 -3.62 21.97
C GLY A 372 64.63 -2.33 21.51
N SER A 373 63.99 -1.49 20.69
CA SER A 373 64.55 -0.20 20.23
C SER A 373 64.21 0.94 21.18
N GLU A 374 64.96 1.05 22.28
CA GLU A 374 64.73 2.06 23.34
C GLU A 374 64.69 3.51 22.81
N GLY A 375 63.78 4.32 23.37
CA GLY A 375 63.67 5.77 23.13
C GLY A 375 62.94 6.19 21.84
N GLY A 376 62.38 5.26 21.07
CA GLY A 376 61.70 5.56 19.81
C GLY A 376 60.27 6.11 19.94
N THR A 377 59.84 6.95 19.00
CA THR A 377 58.45 7.50 18.95
C THR A 377 57.68 7.16 17.67
N ALA A 378 56.55 6.49 17.79
CA ALA A 378 55.63 6.18 16.69
C ALA A 378 54.49 7.22 16.58
N TYR A 379 54.15 7.65 15.37
CA TYR A 379 53.05 8.57 15.04
C TYR A 379 52.12 7.95 13.99
N THR A 380 50.81 7.90 14.21
CA THR A 380 49.85 7.37 13.22
C THR A 380 49.53 8.38 12.14
N GLY A 381 49.13 7.93 10.94
CA GLY A 381 48.42 8.80 10.00
C GLY A 381 47.03 9.19 10.52
N VAL A 382 46.53 10.37 10.12
CA VAL A 382 45.10 10.72 10.33
C VAL A 382 44.22 10.09 9.26
N GLY A 383 42.94 9.89 9.58
CA GLY A 383 41.95 9.48 8.59
C GLY A 383 41.58 10.63 7.63
N GLY A 384 41.36 10.32 6.36
CA GLY A 384 40.91 11.29 5.36
C GLY A 384 39.46 11.70 5.56
N LYS A 385 39.06 12.89 5.08
CA LYS A 385 37.67 13.35 5.22
C LYS A 385 36.76 12.64 4.22
N GLY A 386 35.50 12.42 4.60
CA GLY A 386 34.45 12.04 3.66
C GLY A 386 34.06 13.19 2.75
N GLY A 387 33.69 12.89 1.50
CA GLY A 387 33.21 13.87 0.55
C GLY A 387 31.75 14.27 0.80
N ASN A 388 31.33 15.42 0.30
CA ASN A 388 29.94 15.89 0.45
C ASN A 388 29.00 15.19 -0.56
N GLY A 389 27.76 14.95 -0.13
CA GLY A 389 26.68 14.57 -1.02
C GLY A 389 26.22 15.75 -1.89
N ALA A 390 25.77 15.45 -3.11
CA ALA A 390 25.25 16.45 -4.03
C ALA A 390 23.75 16.70 -3.80
N GLN A 391 23.32 17.94 -4.06
CA GLN A 391 21.91 18.30 -3.97
C GLN A 391 21.07 17.56 -5.02
N SER A 392 19.77 17.37 -4.77
CA SER A 392 18.81 16.96 -5.80
C SER A 392 17.71 18.01 -5.99
N ASN A 393 17.31 18.23 -7.24
CA ASN A 393 16.26 19.17 -7.65
C ASN A 393 15.18 18.50 -8.53
N ILE A 394 15.09 17.18 -8.53
CA ILE A 394 14.15 16.42 -9.35
C ILE A 394 12.79 16.35 -8.62
N THR A 395 11.93 17.31 -8.95
CA THR A 395 10.56 17.44 -8.46
C THR A 395 9.67 16.27 -8.86
N GLY A 396 8.71 15.91 -8.00
CA GLY A 396 7.69 14.91 -8.31
C GLY A 396 6.70 15.36 -9.39
N GLY A 397 6.17 14.42 -10.16
CA GLY A 397 5.16 14.67 -11.18
C GLY A 397 3.82 15.13 -10.58
N THR A 398 3.05 15.90 -11.34
CA THR A 398 1.72 16.36 -10.95
C THR A 398 0.72 15.20 -10.90
N GLY A 399 -0.18 15.19 -9.92
CA GLY A 399 -1.35 14.30 -9.93
C GLY A 399 -2.29 14.62 -11.09
N GLY A 400 -2.89 13.59 -11.69
CA GLY A 400 -3.91 13.72 -12.73
C GLY A 400 -5.24 14.24 -12.16
N ALA A 401 -6.02 14.93 -12.99
CA ALA A 401 -7.36 15.39 -12.58
C ALA A 401 -8.31 14.22 -12.27
N GLY A 402 -9.33 14.46 -11.45
CA GLY A 402 -10.47 13.56 -11.24
C GLY A 402 -11.53 13.72 -12.34
N GLY A 403 -12.30 12.66 -12.60
CA GLY A 403 -13.33 12.64 -13.64
C GLY A 403 -14.59 13.41 -13.22
N ALA A 404 -15.33 13.97 -14.17
CA ALA A 404 -16.60 14.63 -13.86
C ALA A 404 -17.67 13.62 -13.40
N GLY A 405 -18.56 14.04 -12.51
CA GLY A 405 -19.77 13.30 -12.15
C GLY A 405 -20.84 13.38 -13.26
N GLY A 406 -21.69 12.36 -13.35
CA GLY A 406 -22.76 12.30 -14.36
C GLY A 406 -23.95 13.21 -14.00
N ASN A 407 -24.67 13.73 -15.01
CA ASN A 407 -25.89 14.49 -14.74
C ASN A 407 -27.02 13.58 -14.24
N GLY A 408 -27.87 14.07 -13.34
CA GLY A 408 -29.11 13.41 -12.95
C GLY A 408 -30.15 13.45 -14.07
N GLY A 409 -31.00 12.43 -14.16
CA GLY A 409 -32.07 12.35 -15.14
C GLY A 409 -33.28 13.23 -14.77
N ASN A 410 -34.08 13.60 -15.76
CA ASN A 410 -35.30 14.37 -15.53
C ASN A 410 -36.44 13.47 -15.02
N ALA A 411 -37.33 14.04 -14.22
CA ALA A 411 -38.59 13.40 -13.84
C ALA A 411 -39.58 13.29 -15.00
N GLY A 412 -40.66 12.54 -14.78
CA GLY A 412 -41.82 12.51 -15.67
C GLY A 412 -42.54 13.86 -15.67
N LEU A 413 -43.10 14.21 -16.83
CA LEU A 413 -43.64 15.55 -17.15
C LEU A 413 -44.65 16.10 -16.12
N LEU A 414 -45.44 15.25 -15.45
CA LEU A 414 -46.46 15.70 -14.50
C LEU A 414 -45.97 15.59 -13.05
N ILE A 415 -45.63 14.37 -12.61
CA ILE A 415 -45.30 14.08 -11.21
C ILE A 415 -44.00 13.28 -11.13
N GLY A 416 -43.04 13.81 -10.37
CA GLY A 416 -41.81 13.12 -10.02
C GLY A 416 -40.66 14.08 -9.68
N ASN A 417 -39.71 13.57 -8.91
CA ASN A 417 -38.52 14.33 -8.53
C ASN A 417 -37.41 14.17 -9.58
N GLY A 418 -36.65 15.23 -9.82
CA GLY A 418 -35.44 15.13 -10.63
C GLY A 418 -34.39 14.24 -9.96
N GLY A 419 -33.62 13.50 -10.76
CA GLY A 419 -32.50 12.73 -10.24
C GLY A 419 -31.35 13.63 -9.80
N ALA A 420 -30.65 13.30 -8.71
CA ALA A 420 -29.48 14.08 -8.31
C ALA A 420 -28.31 13.86 -9.29
N GLY A 421 -27.46 14.88 -9.47
CA GLY A 421 -26.19 14.74 -10.16
C GLY A 421 -25.21 13.87 -9.36
N GLY A 422 -24.29 13.23 -10.07
CA GLY A 422 -23.19 12.47 -9.47
C GLY A 422 -22.07 13.39 -9.01
N VAL A 423 -21.36 12.97 -7.97
CA VAL A 423 -20.21 13.66 -7.40
C VAL A 423 -19.00 13.54 -8.34
N GLY A 424 -18.19 14.59 -8.42
CA GLY A 424 -16.93 14.55 -9.14
C GLY A 424 -15.90 13.60 -8.50
N GLY A 425 -15.03 13.01 -9.32
CA GLY A 425 -13.94 12.16 -8.85
C GLY A 425 -12.83 12.95 -8.16
N VAL A 426 -12.15 12.35 -7.18
CA VAL A 426 -11.05 12.99 -6.45
C VAL A 426 -9.82 13.14 -7.35
N GLY A 427 -9.11 14.27 -7.27
CA GLY A 427 -7.84 14.48 -7.96
C GLY A 427 -6.74 13.52 -7.47
N GLY A 428 -5.82 13.14 -8.35
CA GLY A 428 -4.69 12.27 -8.02
C GLY A 428 -3.69 12.96 -7.08
N VAL A 429 -3.00 12.18 -6.23
CA VAL A 429 -1.96 12.71 -5.34
C VAL A 429 -0.72 13.09 -6.14
N GLY A 430 -0.02 14.18 -5.78
CA GLY A 430 1.26 14.54 -6.40
C GLY A 430 2.39 13.55 -6.07
N GLY A 431 3.35 13.39 -6.98
CA GLY A 431 4.51 12.52 -6.77
C GLY A 431 5.48 13.09 -5.72
N ALA A 432 6.24 12.24 -5.05
CA ALA A 432 7.31 12.67 -4.13
C ALA A 432 8.48 13.35 -4.88
N GLY A 433 9.15 14.33 -4.27
CA GLY A 433 10.43 14.85 -4.75
C GLY A 433 11.58 13.87 -4.53
N ALA A 434 12.64 13.95 -5.34
CA ALA A 434 13.82 13.09 -5.21
C ALA A 434 14.72 13.49 -4.02
N PRO A 435 15.34 12.52 -3.31
CA PRO A 435 16.17 12.78 -2.14
C PRO A 435 17.53 13.40 -2.49
N GLY A 436 18.13 14.11 -1.53
CA GLY A 436 19.51 14.60 -1.62
C GLY A 436 20.54 13.48 -1.47
N GLY A 437 21.76 13.69 -1.95
CA GLY A 437 22.84 12.71 -1.89
C GLY A 437 23.41 12.59 -0.48
N ALA A 438 23.77 11.38 -0.05
CA ALA A 438 24.38 11.18 1.26
C ALA A 438 25.83 11.71 1.30
N GLY A 439 26.26 12.21 2.45
CA GLY A 439 27.66 12.52 2.73
C GLY A 439 28.48 11.24 2.92
N GLY A 440 29.72 11.25 2.44
CA GLY A 440 30.66 10.15 2.60
C GLY A 440 31.17 10.04 4.04
N VAL A 441 31.43 8.82 4.51
CA VAL A 441 31.99 8.61 5.86
C VAL A 441 33.44 9.10 5.94
N GLY A 442 33.85 9.60 7.10
CA GLY A 442 35.24 9.92 7.41
C GLY A 442 36.07 8.64 7.61
N GLY A 443 37.33 8.68 7.20
CA GLY A 443 38.26 7.56 7.35
C GLY A 443 38.73 7.39 8.79
N PHE A 444 39.08 6.16 9.18
CA PHE A 444 39.63 5.87 10.51
C PHE A 444 41.06 6.43 10.67
N GLY A 445 41.43 6.87 11.87
CA GLY A 445 42.83 7.14 12.21
C GLY A 445 43.67 5.85 12.21
N GLY A 446 44.99 5.97 12.01
CA GLY A 446 45.90 4.82 11.98
C GLY A 446 46.23 4.21 13.36
N GLU A 447 47.16 3.27 13.38
CA GLU A 447 47.62 2.57 14.60
C GLU A 447 49.13 2.81 14.85
N ALA A 448 49.54 3.09 16.09
CA ALA A 448 50.94 3.33 16.47
C ALA A 448 51.41 2.33 17.53
N ILE A 449 52.55 1.69 17.30
CA ILE A 449 53.13 0.65 18.18
C ILE A 449 54.59 1.02 18.51
N SER A 450 54.92 1.14 19.79
CA SER A 450 56.30 1.41 20.25
C SER A 450 56.51 1.03 21.71
N ASP A 451 57.69 0.50 22.03
CA ASP A 451 58.09 0.20 23.42
C ASP A 451 58.24 1.44 24.31
N SER A 452 58.43 2.63 23.72
CA SER A 452 58.69 3.87 24.45
C SER A 452 57.52 4.87 24.33
N ASN A 453 57.30 5.41 23.12
CA ASN A 453 56.33 6.49 22.89
C ASN A 453 55.49 6.22 21.62
N ALA A 454 54.17 6.37 21.71
CA ALA A 454 53.23 6.24 20.59
C ALA A 454 52.14 7.32 20.65
N TYR A 455 51.97 8.10 19.60
CA TYR A 455 51.11 9.28 19.53
C TYR A 455 50.37 9.38 18.19
N GLY A 456 49.50 10.39 18.07
CA GLY A 456 48.92 10.81 16.80
C GLY A 456 49.71 11.89 16.08
N TYR A 457 49.63 11.88 14.75
CA TYR A 457 50.11 12.95 13.88
C TYR A 457 48.99 14.00 13.69
N PRO A 458 49.31 15.29 13.47
CA PRO A 458 50.63 15.92 13.46
C PRO A 458 51.21 16.24 14.85
N GLN A 459 52.52 16.47 14.86
CA GLN A 459 53.33 16.82 16.03
C GLN A 459 52.71 17.98 16.84
N GLY A 460 52.39 17.73 18.11
CA GLY A 460 51.93 18.78 19.06
C GLY A 460 50.41 18.93 19.22
N LEU A 461 49.60 18.01 18.70
CA LEU A 461 48.18 17.88 19.06
C LEU A 461 47.97 16.67 19.99
N ASP A 462 47.07 16.80 20.96
CA ASP A 462 46.96 15.86 22.08
C ASP A 462 46.43 14.46 21.72
N THR A 463 45.88 14.22 20.52
CA THR A 463 45.30 12.91 20.13
C THR A 463 45.38 12.65 18.61
N VAL A 464 45.39 11.36 18.19
CA VAL A 464 45.14 10.98 16.77
C VAL A 464 43.72 11.36 16.37
N SER A 465 43.49 12.16 15.32
CA SER A 465 42.13 12.38 14.82
C SER A 465 41.71 11.34 13.79
N GLY A 466 40.51 10.77 13.97
CA GLY A 466 39.75 10.21 12.86
C GLY A 466 39.37 11.30 11.84
N GLY A 467 39.15 10.90 10.59
CA GLY A 467 38.69 11.82 9.55
C GLY A 467 37.25 12.28 9.80
N HIS A 468 36.95 13.55 9.50
CA HIS A 468 35.57 14.03 9.61
C HIS A 468 34.67 13.41 8.53
N GLY A 469 33.41 13.18 8.86
CA GLY A 469 32.39 12.82 7.88
C GLY A 469 32.08 13.98 6.94
N GLY A 470 31.72 13.67 5.71
CA GLY A 470 31.26 14.64 4.72
C GLY A 470 29.82 15.07 4.95
N ASN A 471 29.45 16.26 4.49
CA ASN A 471 28.10 16.79 4.66
C ASN A 471 27.10 16.05 3.75
N GLY A 472 25.86 15.88 4.23
CA GLY A 472 24.75 15.46 3.38
C GLY A 472 24.36 16.57 2.40
N GLY A 473 23.95 16.18 1.19
CA GLY A 473 23.43 17.10 0.17
C GLY A 473 21.96 17.39 0.37
N ASP A 474 21.53 18.63 0.13
CA ASP A 474 20.13 19.03 0.30
C ASP A 474 19.20 18.42 -0.76
N SER A 475 17.94 18.18 -0.39
CA SER A 475 16.86 18.14 -1.37
C SER A 475 16.36 19.56 -1.60
N LEU A 476 16.58 20.07 -2.81
CA LEU A 476 15.83 21.20 -3.37
C LEU A 476 14.60 20.71 -4.17
N SER A 477 14.46 19.39 -4.36
CA SER A 477 13.33 18.74 -5.00
C SER A 477 12.02 19.02 -4.27
N THR A 478 11.09 19.70 -4.94
CA THR A 478 9.73 19.86 -4.42
C THR A 478 8.91 18.59 -4.64
N GLY A 479 7.88 18.40 -3.81
CA GLY A 479 6.80 17.47 -4.17
C GLY A 479 6.04 17.96 -5.40
N GLY A 480 5.48 17.03 -6.17
CA GLY A 480 4.59 17.35 -7.28
C GLY A 480 3.26 17.92 -6.79
N THR A 481 2.60 18.73 -7.61
CA THR A 481 1.28 19.29 -7.22
C THR A 481 0.22 18.19 -7.19
N GLY A 482 -0.75 18.31 -6.30
CA GLY A 482 -1.96 17.50 -6.37
C GLY A 482 -2.75 17.77 -7.64
N GLY A 483 -3.51 16.78 -8.10
CA GLY A 483 -4.39 16.88 -9.26
C GLY A 483 -5.69 17.60 -8.96
N VAL A 484 -6.31 18.20 -9.98
CA VAL A 484 -7.58 18.93 -9.83
C VAL A 484 -8.74 17.99 -9.52
N GLY A 485 -9.63 18.37 -8.62
CA GLY A 485 -10.86 17.63 -8.36
C GLY A 485 -11.84 17.67 -9.55
N GLY A 486 -12.53 16.57 -9.83
CA GLY A 486 -13.53 16.50 -10.90
C GLY A 486 -14.74 17.39 -10.62
N ALA A 487 -15.39 17.91 -11.67
CA ALA A 487 -16.64 18.66 -11.50
C ALA A 487 -17.80 17.74 -11.08
N GLY A 488 -18.74 18.27 -10.29
CA GLY A 488 -20.00 17.61 -10.00
C GLY A 488 -20.98 17.67 -11.19
N GLY A 489 -21.80 16.64 -11.35
CA GLY A 489 -22.84 16.60 -12.38
C GLY A 489 -24.07 17.44 -12.00
N ASN A 490 -24.80 17.94 -12.99
CA ASN A 490 -26.01 18.73 -12.72
C ASN A 490 -27.18 17.85 -12.29
N GLY A 491 -28.06 18.36 -11.43
CA GLY A 491 -29.32 17.72 -11.07
C GLY A 491 -30.35 17.81 -12.19
N GLY A 492 -31.17 16.77 -12.33
CA GLY A 492 -32.26 16.72 -13.29
C GLY A 492 -33.47 17.55 -12.88
N SER A 493 -34.29 17.97 -13.84
CA SER A 493 -35.51 18.74 -13.57
C SER A 493 -36.65 17.85 -13.06
N ALA A 494 -37.53 18.44 -12.26
CA ALA A 494 -38.74 17.80 -11.73
C ALA A 494 -39.91 17.77 -12.72
N GLY A 495 -40.99 17.09 -12.33
CA GLY A 495 -42.27 17.14 -13.03
C GLY A 495 -42.90 18.52 -12.93
N ALA A 496 -43.52 18.99 -14.02
CA ALA A 496 -44.00 20.36 -14.13
C ALA A 496 -45.15 20.69 -13.15
N LEU A 497 -45.89 19.70 -12.66
CA LEU A 497 -46.98 19.90 -11.70
C LEU A 497 -46.52 19.70 -10.24
N LEU A 498 -45.90 18.55 -9.95
CA LEU A 498 -45.48 18.16 -8.59
C LEU A 498 -44.14 17.42 -8.61
N GLY A 499 -43.16 17.93 -7.87
CA GLY A 499 -41.90 17.25 -7.61
C GLY A 499 -40.74 18.22 -7.43
N VAL A 500 -39.76 17.81 -6.62
CA VAL A 500 -38.57 18.62 -6.33
C VAL A 500 -37.49 18.41 -7.40
N GLY A 501 -36.77 19.48 -7.73
CA GLY A 501 -35.61 19.40 -8.61
C GLY A 501 -34.53 18.50 -8.00
N GLY A 502 -33.80 17.78 -8.84
CA GLY A 502 -32.66 16.99 -8.40
C GLY A 502 -31.55 17.89 -7.89
N ALA A 503 -30.91 17.54 -6.79
CA ALA A 503 -29.71 18.24 -6.32
C ALA A 503 -28.58 18.13 -7.37
N GLY A 504 -27.77 19.16 -7.52
CA GLY A 504 -26.48 19.04 -8.18
C GLY A 504 -25.58 18.11 -7.38
N GLY A 505 -24.74 17.34 -8.07
CA GLY A 505 -23.69 16.56 -7.43
C GLY A 505 -22.58 17.46 -6.92
N ASP A 506 -22.02 17.12 -5.76
CA ASP A 506 -20.86 17.83 -5.21
C ASP A 506 -19.64 17.69 -6.13
N ALA A 507 -18.68 18.61 -6.06
CA ALA A 507 -17.43 18.42 -6.76
C ALA A 507 -16.53 17.40 -6.06
N GLY A 508 -15.65 16.78 -6.85
CA GLY A 508 -14.53 16.02 -6.33
C GLY A 508 -13.55 16.93 -5.60
N ALA A 509 -12.98 16.41 -4.52
CA ALA A 509 -11.90 17.09 -3.82
C ALA A 509 -10.63 17.14 -4.69
N GLY A 510 -9.84 18.19 -4.53
CA GLY A 510 -8.48 18.26 -5.06
C GLY A 510 -7.59 17.16 -4.46
N GLY A 511 -6.66 16.66 -5.26
CA GLY A 511 -5.66 15.70 -4.82
C GLY A 511 -4.66 16.33 -3.86
N VAL A 512 -4.14 15.52 -2.93
CA VAL A 512 -3.11 15.99 -1.98
C VAL A 512 -1.79 16.26 -2.73
N GLY A 513 -1.07 17.29 -2.32
CA GLY A 513 0.27 17.57 -2.83
C GLY A 513 1.26 16.45 -2.49
N GLY A 514 2.20 16.20 -3.38
CA GLY A 514 3.26 15.22 -3.15
C GLY A 514 4.21 15.67 -2.03
N ILE A 515 4.85 14.71 -1.36
CA ILE A 515 5.84 15.04 -0.31
C ILE A 515 7.13 15.62 -0.94
N GLY A 516 7.78 16.54 -0.23
CA GLY A 516 9.10 17.04 -0.63
C GLY A 516 10.18 15.96 -0.57
N GLY A 517 11.26 16.15 -1.32
CA GLY A 517 12.39 15.21 -1.28
C GLY A 517 13.09 15.22 0.09
N THR A 518 13.48 14.05 0.60
CA THR A 518 14.20 13.99 1.89
C THR A 518 15.66 14.40 1.74
N GLY A 519 16.15 15.24 2.64
CA GLY A 519 17.55 15.66 2.65
C GLY A 519 18.52 14.48 2.79
N GLY A 520 19.67 14.57 2.13
CA GLY A 520 20.70 13.54 2.21
C GLY A 520 21.29 13.45 3.62
N ALA A 521 21.48 12.24 4.14
CA ALA A 521 22.11 12.05 5.45
C ALA A 521 23.57 12.52 5.44
N GLY A 522 24.03 13.07 6.56
CA GLY A 522 25.43 13.40 6.79
C GLY A 522 26.28 12.14 6.99
N GLY A 523 27.50 12.15 6.48
CA GLY A 523 28.44 11.07 6.65
C GLY A 523 28.92 10.96 8.10
N ALA A 524 29.03 9.75 8.62
CA ALA A 524 29.61 9.54 9.95
C ALA A 524 31.10 9.94 9.99
N GLY A 525 31.56 10.45 11.13
CA GLY A 525 32.97 10.68 11.41
C GLY A 525 33.71 9.36 11.64
N GLY A 526 34.96 9.31 11.24
CA GLY A 526 35.83 8.17 11.47
C GLY A 526 36.28 8.07 12.92
N GLN A 527 36.45 6.86 13.44
CA GLN A 527 37.06 6.62 14.75
C GLN A 527 38.48 7.19 14.82
N GLY A 528 38.89 7.60 16.02
CA GLY A 528 40.26 7.96 16.33
C GLY A 528 41.21 6.77 16.25
N GLY A 529 42.50 7.04 16.01
CA GLY A 529 43.52 6.01 15.91
C GLY A 529 43.91 5.37 17.26
N LEU A 530 44.52 4.19 17.19
CA LEU A 530 44.97 3.42 18.36
C LEU A 530 46.46 3.66 18.63
N SER A 531 46.87 3.70 19.90
CA SER A 531 48.28 3.84 20.29
C SER A 531 48.66 2.87 21.40
N VAL A 532 49.68 2.06 21.15
CA VAL A 532 50.14 0.96 21.99
C VAL A 532 51.58 1.24 22.45
N ALA A 533 51.71 1.90 23.60
CA ALA A 533 52.99 2.20 24.26
C ALA A 533 52.78 2.52 25.76
N PRO A 534 53.84 2.45 26.61
CA PRO A 534 53.74 2.83 28.02
C PRO A 534 53.30 4.28 28.24
N THR A 535 53.58 5.19 27.30
CA THR A 535 53.21 6.62 27.37
C THR A 535 52.13 7.02 26.36
N GLY A 536 51.49 6.04 25.70
CA GLY A 536 50.63 6.29 24.56
C GLY A 536 49.31 7.02 24.87
N ILE A 537 48.89 7.90 23.96
CA ILE A 537 47.63 8.65 24.04
C ILE A 537 46.72 8.21 22.90
N ALA A 538 45.50 7.77 23.24
CA ALA A 538 44.56 7.27 22.24
C ALA A 538 43.89 8.40 21.43
N GLY A 539 43.48 8.07 20.21
CA GLY A 539 42.89 9.01 19.28
C GLY A 539 41.50 9.51 19.63
N GLY A 540 41.24 10.78 19.32
CA GLY A 540 39.91 11.37 19.29
C GLY A 540 39.16 11.01 18.01
N GLY A 541 37.85 10.77 18.12
CA GLY A 541 37.01 10.54 16.95
C GLY A 541 36.84 11.80 16.10
N GLY A 542 36.77 11.64 14.78
CA GLY A 542 36.39 12.72 13.87
C GLY A 542 34.91 13.06 14.02
N ASP A 543 34.54 14.32 13.83
CA ASP A 543 33.12 14.73 13.89
C ASP A 543 32.32 14.16 12.72
N GLY A 544 31.04 13.86 12.97
CA GLY A 544 30.08 13.52 11.93
C GLY A 544 29.66 14.74 11.12
N GLY A 545 29.51 14.57 9.81
CA GLY A 545 29.04 15.62 8.92
C GLY A 545 27.57 15.97 9.21
N PRO A 546 27.15 17.24 9.11
CA PRO A 546 25.74 17.61 9.17
C PRO A 546 24.93 16.95 8.05
N GLY A 547 23.66 16.68 8.31
CA GLY A 547 22.70 16.24 7.30
C GLY A 547 22.21 17.40 6.43
N GLY A 548 21.91 17.11 5.17
CA GLY A 548 21.33 18.07 4.23
C GLY A 548 19.87 18.39 4.57
N ALA A 549 19.40 19.56 4.14
CA ALA A 549 18.01 19.97 4.32
C ALA A 549 17.04 19.15 3.44
N GLY A 550 15.84 18.92 3.94
CA GLY A 550 14.72 18.39 3.15
C GLY A 550 14.10 19.45 2.24
N GLY A 551 13.57 19.02 1.10
CA GLY A 551 12.92 19.88 0.11
C GLY A 551 11.45 20.12 0.42
N ASP A 552 10.87 21.17 -0.16
CA ASP A 552 9.51 21.59 0.17
C ASP A 552 8.43 20.64 -0.37
N GLY A 553 7.30 20.56 0.35
CA GLY A 553 6.13 19.82 -0.09
C GLY A 553 5.50 20.43 -1.34
N GLY A 554 4.93 19.58 -2.20
CA GLY A 554 4.16 20.00 -3.36
C GLY A 554 2.84 20.65 -2.93
N THR A 555 2.34 21.60 -3.71
CA THR A 555 1.04 22.22 -3.40
C THR A 555 -0.12 21.23 -3.57
N GLY A 556 -1.19 21.43 -2.82
CA GLY A 556 -2.45 20.73 -3.05
C GLY A 556 -3.00 21.02 -4.44
N GLY A 557 -3.79 20.10 -4.98
CA GLY A 557 -4.58 20.34 -6.18
C GLY A 557 -5.84 21.14 -5.84
N VAL A 558 -6.27 22.02 -6.75
CA VAL A 558 -7.50 22.80 -6.53
C VAL A 558 -8.76 21.92 -6.59
N SER A 559 -9.82 22.35 -5.91
CA SER A 559 -11.12 21.68 -5.91
C SER A 559 -11.81 21.69 -7.28
N GLY A 560 -12.66 20.70 -7.54
CA GLY A 560 -13.64 20.80 -8.62
C GLY A 560 -14.76 21.82 -8.32
N ALA A 561 -15.54 22.18 -9.34
CA ALA A 561 -16.78 22.93 -9.19
C ALA A 561 -18.00 22.01 -9.02
N GLY A 562 -18.91 22.32 -8.08
CA GLY A 562 -20.14 21.56 -7.88
C GLY A 562 -21.14 21.76 -9.02
N GLY A 563 -22.01 20.78 -9.24
CA GLY A 563 -23.04 20.83 -10.28
C GLY A 563 -24.23 21.73 -9.90
N THR A 564 -24.97 22.24 -10.89
CA THR A 564 -26.18 23.03 -10.63
C THR A 564 -27.36 22.13 -10.23
N GLY A 565 -28.23 22.60 -9.34
CA GLY A 565 -29.51 21.93 -9.08
C GLY A 565 -30.49 22.05 -10.26
N GLY A 566 -31.35 21.04 -10.41
CA GLY A 566 -32.42 21.03 -11.41
C GLY A 566 -33.65 21.82 -10.96
N ARG A 567 -34.54 22.15 -11.90
CA ARG A 567 -35.74 22.97 -11.60
C ARG A 567 -36.86 22.17 -10.91
N GLY A 568 -37.59 22.82 -10.00
CA GLY A 568 -38.77 22.28 -9.32
C GLY A 568 -40.08 22.41 -10.12
N GLY A 569 -41.12 21.71 -9.65
CA GLY A 569 -42.48 21.77 -10.20
C GLY A 569 -43.29 23.00 -9.75
N LEU A 570 -44.49 23.19 -10.32
CA LEU A 570 -45.28 24.42 -10.14
C LEU A 570 -45.95 24.57 -8.75
N ILE A 571 -46.19 23.49 -7.99
CA ILE A 571 -47.08 23.53 -6.81
C ILE A 571 -46.37 23.22 -5.47
N GLY A 572 -46.41 24.22 -4.57
CA GLY A 572 -46.26 24.05 -3.12
C GLY A 572 -44.85 23.73 -2.63
N ALA A 573 -44.75 23.14 -1.43
CA ALA A 573 -43.46 22.73 -0.83
C ALA A 573 -42.73 21.63 -1.63
N PHE A 574 -43.41 21.00 -2.58
CA PHE A 574 -42.81 20.07 -3.54
C PHE A 574 -42.21 20.79 -4.76
N GLY A 575 -42.51 22.06 -5.02
CA GLY A 575 -42.02 22.81 -6.18
C GLY A 575 -40.62 23.40 -6.04
N GLN A 576 -39.81 22.91 -5.11
CA GLN A 576 -38.47 23.48 -4.87
C GLN A 576 -37.49 23.10 -5.98
N ASP A 577 -36.70 24.06 -6.43
CA ASP A 577 -35.48 23.79 -7.19
C ASP A 577 -34.53 22.93 -6.33
N GLY A 578 -33.78 22.05 -6.99
CA GLY A 578 -32.72 21.30 -6.35
C GLY A 578 -31.62 22.23 -5.87
N ILE A 579 -30.99 21.89 -4.75
CA ILE A 579 -29.79 22.60 -4.30
C ILE A 579 -28.65 22.39 -5.31
N ALA A 580 -27.79 23.40 -5.51
CA ALA A 580 -26.52 23.18 -6.19
C ALA A 580 -25.61 22.30 -5.30
N GLY A 581 -24.79 21.46 -5.94
CA GLY A 581 -23.76 20.70 -5.24
C GLY A 581 -22.68 21.62 -4.69
N ALA A 582 -22.08 21.23 -3.57
CA ALA A 582 -20.98 21.97 -2.98
C ALA A 582 -19.74 21.97 -3.92
N PRO A 583 -18.92 23.04 -3.92
CA PRO A 583 -17.57 22.93 -4.44
C PRO A 583 -16.79 21.88 -3.65
N GLY A 584 -15.82 21.23 -4.28
CA GLY A 584 -14.98 20.26 -3.60
C GLY A 584 -14.11 20.94 -2.53
N ALA A 585 -13.56 20.16 -1.61
CA ALA A 585 -12.44 20.65 -0.82
C ALA A 585 -11.20 20.81 -1.71
N GLY A 586 -10.41 21.86 -1.49
CA GLY A 586 -9.05 21.92 -2.01
C GLY A 586 -8.20 20.80 -1.43
N GLY A 587 -7.23 20.32 -2.20
CA GLY A 587 -6.27 19.34 -1.73
C GLY A 587 -5.38 19.93 -0.64
N ALA A 588 -5.04 19.13 0.37
CA ALA A 588 -4.00 19.52 1.31
C ALA A 588 -2.65 19.65 0.59
N GLY A 589 -1.82 20.60 1.01
CA GLY A 589 -0.42 20.63 0.61
C GLY A 589 0.29 19.36 1.09
N GLY A 590 1.28 18.91 0.31
CA GLY A 590 2.15 17.83 0.72
C GLY A 590 3.06 18.26 1.87
N ASN A 591 3.46 17.30 2.70
CA ASN A 591 4.44 17.57 3.75
C ASN A 591 5.81 17.91 3.12
N GLY A 592 6.56 18.78 3.78
CA GLY A 592 7.98 18.94 3.48
C GLY A 592 8.74 17.63 3.67
N GLY A 593 9.79 17.45 2.88
CA GLY A 593 10.70 16.34 3.00
C GLY A 593 11.40 16.35 4.35
N ALA A 594 11.64 15.17 4.92
CA ALA A 594 12.38 15.04 6.17
C ALA A 594 13.81 15.58 6.00
N ALA A 595 14.33 16.18 7.08
CA ALA A 595 15.74 16.49 7.21
C ALA A 595 16.62 15.25 7.00
N GLY A 596 17.78 15.41 6.39
CA GLY A 596 18.85 14.43 6.48
C GLY A 596 19.31 14.30 7.93
N ALA A 597 19.45 13.06 8.41
CA ALA A 597 20.08 12.81 9.71
C ALA A 597 21.53 13.30 9.70
N GLY A 598 22.01 13.87 10.80
CA GLY A 598 23.43 14.15 10.97
C GLY A 598 24.22 12.85 11.15
N GLY A 599 25.46 12.84 10.65
CA GLY A 599 26.35 11.70 10.80
C GLY A 599 26.72 11.44 12.26
N ALA A 600 26.86 10.18 12.65
CA ALA A 600 27.40 9.85 13.97
C ALA A 600 28.82 10.40 14.11
N GLY A 601 29.18 10.88 15.32
CA GLY A 601 30.56 11.21 15.65
C GLY A 601 31.41 9.96 15.81
N GLY A 602 32.70 10.06 15.51
CA GLY A 602 33.64 8.98 15.68
C GLY A 602 33.83 8.60 17.15
N LEU A 603 33.95 7.30 17.43
CA LEU A 603 34.42 6.79 18.69
C LEU A 603 35.90 7.14 18.90
N ALA A 604 36.27 7.47 20.12
CA ALA A 604 37.67 7.48 20.53
C ALA A 604 38.16 6.05 20.81
N ALA A 605 39.41 5.77 20.48
CA ALA A 605 40.08 4.61 21.02
C ALA A 605 40.33 4.81 22.53
N SER A 606 40.41 3.71 23.31
CA SER A 606 40.77 3.76 24.73
C SER A 606 42.16 3.18 24.95
N GLY A 607 43.06 4.00 25.49
CA GLY A 607 44.45 3.64 25.79
C GLY A 607 44.69 3.49 27.31
N PRO A 608 45.84 2.93 27.73
CA PRO A 608 46.07 2.58 29.13
C PRO A 608 46.27 3.76 30.10
N ARG A 609 46.41 5.01 29.60
CA ARG A 609 46.64 6.19 30.46
C ARG A 609 45.81 7.44 30.11
N TYR A 610 45.41 7.62 28.85
CA TYR A 610 44.59 8.75 28.40
C TYR A 610 43.57 8.30 27.35
N ASN A 611 42.32 8.70 27.54
CA ASN A 611 41.23 8.48 26.58
C ASN A 611 41.13 9.68 25.65
N GLY A 612 41.01 9.43 24.33
CA GLY A 612 40.60 10.47 23.39
C GLY A 612 39.15 10.89 23.62
N SER A 613 38.77 12.08 23.12
CA SER A 613 37.37 12.51 23.07
C SER A 613 36.66 11.88 21.88
N ALA A 614 35.44 11.36 22.08
CA ALA A 614 34.58 11.02 20.94
C ALA A 614 34.30 12.29 20.11
N GLY A 615 34.21 12.12 18.79
CA GLY A 615 33.81 13.17 17.87
C GLY A 615 32.34 13.54 18.08
N HIS A 616 31.96 14.75 17.68
CA HIS A 616 30.59 15.22 17.83
C HIS A 616 29.68 14.56 16.79
N VAL A 617 28.45 14.25 17.18
CA VAL A 617 27.39 13.89 16.23
C VAL A 617 27.03 15.13 15.42
N GLY A 618 27.03 14.99 14.09
CA GLY A 618 26.63 16.05 13.18
C GLY A 618 25.18 16.48 13.44
N THR A 619 24.86 17.75 13.18
CA THR A 619 23.48 18.23 13.30
C THR A 619 22.63 17.65 12.17
N ALA A 620 21.39 17.27 12.46
CA ALA A 620 20.41 17.01 11.41
C ALA A 620 20.16 18.30 10.59
N GLY A 621 19.77 18.13 9.32
CA GLY A 621 19.37 19.24 8.47
C GLY A 621 18.06 19.90 8.93
N ALA A 622 17.63 20.93 8.22
CA ALA A 622 16.27 21.44 8.35
C ALA A 622 15.28 20.50 7.61
N SER A 623 14.07 20.34 8.11
CA SER A 623 12.98 19.76 7.32
C SER A 623 12.47 20.78 6.31
N GLY A 624 12.00 20.32 5.16
CA GLY A 624 11.37 21.19 4.16
C GLY A 624 10.08 21.83 4.67
N GLY A 625 9.68 22.93 4.06
CA GLY A 625 8.38 23.56 4.31
C GLY A 625 7.23 22.70 3.78
N PRO A 626 6.04 22.72 4.41
CA PRO A 626 4.85 22.13 3.81
C PRO A 626 4.43 22.91 2.55
N GLY A 627 3.90 22.19 1.57
CA GLY A 627 3.27 22.80 0.42
C GLY A 627 2.00 23.58 0.82
N GLN A 628 1.62 24.55 0.00
CA GLN A 628 0.36 25.27 0.21
C GLN A 628 -0.86 24.39 -0.14
N PRO A 629 -2.00 24.51 0.56
CA PRO A 629 -3.25 23.90 0.13
C PRO A 629 -3.73 24.51 -1.19
N GLY A 630 -4.51 23.72 -1.96
CA GLY A 630 -5.16 24.14 -3.20
C GLY A 630 -6.56 24.70 -3.01
#